data_AF-A0A8G1RSF5-F1
#
_entry.id   AF-A0A8G1RSF5-F1
#
_cell.length_a   1.000
_cell.length_b   1.000
_cell.length_c   1.000
_cell.angle_alpha   90.00
_cell.angle_beta   90.00
_cell.angle_gamma   90.00
#
_symmetry.space_group_name_H-M   'P 1'
#
loop_
_entity.id
_entity.type
_entity.pdbx_description
1 polymer ?
#
loop_
_entity_poly.entity_id
_entity_poly.type
_entity_poly.pdbx_seq_one_letter_code
_entity_poly.pdbx_strand_id
1 'polypeptide(L)'
;MGSPKNAESARTMRPSTPTRITTIYPSPPPTPIAPGKAAVSNREEKPNRAATPPGENDDQTRTGTLNSSQKEEDLIPESAELPPWPTPTSMEEFINSMLRENTCGGRTTNNTPCKRSRRPVARSVVNEGIISLRSLPPSCSHSKMVESLKRLALLLHCSMHRSERSVNTRVEAWLTEYFLRPGDTTALLRKALQKYGTKCNGTKDDARPCQESIGGRQVLAIQSITDRILEPEVYLHDGRLKVWLKRLGQNTLCPQHRDEQLQEQVAKLTAAVTIARGSQLSTEITRGISENQHETEEPWQGYDTSPLHLVADLNSGSQGCKPDSNYLQTIRDCLIPRNYKPGYVYAYTVDANEAFVKIGYTTREVSVRHAEWEFECNRKIKSLYPDPAATGVPILHPRLIESICHADLWKGSVRVDCSACQKEHVEWFKISAQKAIDTIEKWSQWMARVACRPSWKNEVKMRVRGTSDLAEALHALMQLCPATCN
;
A
#
# COMPACT_ATOMS: atom_id res chain seq x y z
N MET A 1 -69.72 -33.98 -49.98
CA MET A 1 -70.28 -34.62 -48.76
C MET A 1 -69.11 -34.80 -47.81
N GLY A 2 -69.02 -34.31 -46.59
CA GLY A 2 -69.91 -33.71 -45.61
C GLY A 2 -69.19 -33.93 -44.26
N SER A 3 -69.05 -32.89 -43.44
CA SER A 3 -68.31 -32.87 -42.16
C SER A 3 -68.77 -33.94 -41.14
N PRO A 4 -68.03 -34.18 -40.03
CA PRO A 4 -68.10 -33.33 -38.82
C PRO A 4 -66.69 -33.04 -38.21
N LYS A 5 -66.35 -31.82 -37.79
CA LYS A 5 -66.74 -31.00 -36.61
C LYS A 5 -66.08 -31.37 -35.26
N ASN A 6 -65.47 -30.31 -34.70
CA ASN A 6 -65.03 -29.99 -33.32
C ASN A 6 -63.66 -30.52 -32.89
N ALA A 7 -62.65 -29.69 -32.54
CA ALA A 7 -62.51 -28.45 -31.74
C ALA A 7 -62.07 -28.76 -30.31
N GLU A 8 -60.81 -28.46 -29.98
CA GLU A 8 -60.42 -28.17 -28.61
C GLU A 8 -59.26 -27.17 -28.53
N SER A 9 -59.38 -26.33 -27.50
CA SER A 9 -58.87 -24.98 -27.41
C SER A 9 -57.50 -24.89 -26.77
N ALA A 10 -56.71 -23.94 -27.24
CA ALA A 10 -55.48 -23.48 -26.63
C ALA A 10 -55.67 -23.07 -25.16
N ARG A 11 -54.74 -23.51 -24.29
CA ARG A 11 -54.53 -22.96 -22.95
C ARG A 11 -53.09 -22.50 -22.83
N THR A 12 -52.87 -21.24 -23.18
CA THR A 12 -51.64 -20.50 -22.93
C THR A 12 -51.54 -20.22 -21.43
N MET A 13 -50.63 -20.90 -20.73
CA MET A 13 -50.30 -20.55 -19.35
C MET A 13 -49.42 -19.29 -19.35
N ARG A 14 -50.00 -18.17 -18.88
CA ARG A 14 -49.27 -16.97 -18.45
C ARG A 14 -48.58 -17.26 -17.10
N PRO A 15 -47.31 -16.89 -16.91
CA PRO A 15 -46.71 -16.83 -15.59
C PRO A 15 -47.31 -15.67 -14.79
N SER A 16 -47.81 -15.99 -13.60
CA SER A 16 -48.34 -15.04 -12.63
C SER A 16 -47.22 -14.16 -12.07
N THR A 17 -47.38 -12.85 -12.26
CA THR A 17 -46.59 -11.79 -11.64
C THR A 17 -46.69 -11.87 -10.10
N PRO A 18 -45.59 -11.84 -9.34
CA PRO A 18 -45.67 -11.77 -7.89
C PRO A 18 -46.03 -10.34 -7.45
N THR A 19 -47.08 -10.27 -6.65
CA THR A 19 -47.66 -9.08 -6.03
C THR A 19 -46.62 -8.28 -5.26
N ARG A 20 -46.45 -7.02 -5.69
CA ARG A 20 -45.60 -6.00 -5.08
C ARG A 20 -46.22 -5.58 -3.74
N ILE A 21 -45.65 -6.05 -2.62
CA ILE A 21 -45.96 -5.49 -1.30
C ILE A 21 -45.23 -4.15 -1.19
N THR A 22 -45.96 -3.06 -1.41
CA THR A 22 -45.53 -1.69 -1.11
C THR A 22 -45.65 -1.46 0.39
N THR A 23 -44.60 -1.76 1.14
CA THR A 23 -44.41 -1.22 2.48
C THR A 23 -43.72 0.14 2.33
N ILE A 24 -44.52 1.19 2.38
CA ILE A 24 -44.05 2.57 2.52
C ILE A 24 -43.53 2.69 3.96
N TYR A 25 -42.22 2.79 4.14
CA TYR A 25 -41.63 3.30 5.38
C TYR A 25 -40.86 4.59 5.08
N PRO A 26 -41.05 5.64 5.89
CA PRO A 26 -40.48 6.95 5.64
C PRO A 26 -38.96 6.95 5.77
N SER A 27 -38.34 7.84 5.01
CA SER A 27 -36.90 8.15 5.05
C SER A 27 -36.41 8.37 6.49
N PRO A 28 -35.19 7.91 6.84
CA PRO A 28 -34.60 8.24 8.13
C PRO A 28 -34.43 9.76 8.26
N PRO A 29 -34.76 10.35 9.42
CA PRO A 29 -34.57 11.77 9.66
C PRO A 29 -33.06 12.11 9.67
N PRO A 30 -32.67 13.35 9.30
CA PRO A 30 -31.29 13.79 9.47
C PRO A 30 -30.93 13.76 10.95
N THR A 31 -29.82 13.09 11.27
CA THR A 31 -29.31 13.04 12.64
C THR A 31 -28.98 14.46 13.13
N PRO A 32 -29.44 14.87 14.33
CA PRO A 32 -29.25 16.23 14.81
C PRO A 32 -27.79 16.53 15.16
N ILE A 33 -27.34 17.72 14.74
CA ILE A 33 -26.20 18.43 15.31
C ILE A 33 -26.55 18.71 16.78
N ALA A 34 -25.80 18.12 17.71
CA ALA A 34 -25.90 18.48 19.12
C ALA A 34 -25.05 19.74 19.40
N PRO A 35 -25.60 20.74 20.13
CA PRO A 35 -24.97 22.03 20.36
C PRO A 35 -23.88 21.97 21.44
N GLY A 36 -22.89 22.84 21.26
CA GLY A 36 -21.75 23.00 22.15
C GLY A 36 -22.12 23.34 23.59
N LYS A 37 -21.37 22.77 24.52
CA LYS A 37 -21.30 23.26 25.89
C LYS A 37 -20.16 24.25 26.00
N ALA A 38 -20.53 25.53 26.11
CA ALA A 38 -19.68 26.57 26.65
C ALA A 38 -19.35 26.23 28.11
N ALA A 39 -18.07 26.11 28.42
CA ALA A 39 -17.56 26.27 29.78
C ALA A 39 -16.76 27.57 29.79
N VAL A 40 -17.43 28.61 30.29
CA VAL A 40 -16.86 29.88 30.70
C VAL A 40 -15.80 29.60 31.76
N SER A 41 -14.56 30.03 31.51
CA SER A 41 -13.57 30.26 32.55
C SER A 41 -12.96 31.63 32.32
N ASN A 42 -13.38 32.56 33.18
CA ASN A 42 -12.82 33.89 33.31
C ASN A 42 -11.33 33.79 33.59
N ARG A 43 -10.50 34.46 32.79
CA ARG A 43 -9.21 34.94 33.27
C ARG A 43 -8.95 36.33 32.72
N GLU A 44 -8.72 37.21 33.68
CA GLU A 44 -8.60 38.65 33.58
C GLU A 44 -7.51 39.08 32.59
N GLU A 45 -7.91 39.93 31.64
CA GLU A 45 -7.01 40.78 30.87
C GLU A 45 -6.48 41.89 31.77
N LYS A 46 -5.16 42.03 31.84
CA LYS A 46 -4.49 43.21 32.38
C LYS A 46 -3.89 43.99 31.20
N PRO A 47 -4.32 45.23 30.94
CA PRO A 47 -3.83 46.00 29.81
C PRO A 47 -2.51 46.69 30.19
N ASN A 48 -1.52 46.67 29.31
CA ASN A 48 -0.46 47.66 29.38
C ASN A 48 -0.19 48.30 28.02
N ARG A 49 -0.23 49.63 28.09
CA ARG A 49 -0.23 50.62 27.03
C ARG A 49 1.05 50.63 26.22
N ALA A 50 0.86 50.95 24.94
CA ALA A 50 1.85 51.57 24.08
C ALA A 50 2.25 52.96 24.60
N ALA A 51 3.53 53.30 24.46
CA ALA A 51 4.00 54.67 24.32
C ALA A 51 5.29 54.68 23.48
N THR A 52 5.31 55.50 22.44
CA THR A 52 6.47 55.92 21.65
C THR A 52 6.42 57.47 21.59
N PRO A 53 7.44 58.14 21.04
CA PRO A 53 8.59 58.79 21.67
C PRO A 53 8.38 60.33 21.82
N PRO A 54 9.37 61.16 22.23
CA PRO A 54 10.32 61.75 21.26
C PRO A 54 11.70 62.20 21.84
N GLY A 55 12.59 62.68 20.95
CA GLY A 55 13.84 63.40 21.25
C GLY A 55 14.98 62.89 20.36
N GLU A 56 15.18 63.39 19.13
CA GLU A 56 15.77 64.70 18.77
C GLU A 56 16.98 65.06 19.63
N ASN A 57 18.18 64.85 19.07
CA ASN A 57 19.27 65.82 19.12
C ASN A 57 20.30 65.53 18.02
N ASP A 58 20.56 66.58 17.24
CA ASP A 58 21.75 66.84 16.44
C ASP A 58 23.04 66.58 17.24
N ASP A 59 24.12 66.12 16.59
CA ASP A 59 25.12 67.05 16.02
C ASP A 59 26.31 66.31 15.37
N GLN A 60 26.60 66.73 14.14
CA GLN A 60 27.90 67.05 13.55
C GLN A 60 29.16 66.16 13.71
N THR A 61 29.59 65.72 12.52
CA THR A 61 30.92 65.94 11.92
C THR A 61 32.12 65.12 12.40
N ARG A 62 32.58 64.18 11.55
CA ARG A 62 34.01 64.13 11.19
C ARG A 62 34.27 63.43 9.86
N THR A 63 34.86 64.21 8.96
CA THR A 63 35.60 63.84 7.75
C THR A 63 36.77 62.89 8.03
N GLY A 64 37.02 61.95 7.10
CA GLY A 64 38.22 61.10 7.10
C GLY A 64 38.33 60.20 5.86
N THR A 65 38.99 60.71 4.83
CA THR A 65 39.47 60.11 3.58
C THR A 65 40.22 58.78 3.76
N LEU A 66 40.06 57.79 2.86
CA LEU A 66 41.11 57.27 1.95
C LEU A 66 40.74 55.96 1.21
N ASN A 67 41.21 55.93 -0.03
CA ASN A 67 41.13 54.88 -1.05
C ASN A 67 41.58 53.48 -0.57
N SER A 68 40.89 52.45 -1.06
CA SER A 68 41.55 51.22 -1.53
C SER A 68 40.64 50.48 -2.52
N SER A 69 40.90 50.66 -3.81
CA SER A 69 40.40 49.75 -4.85
C SER A 69 41.29 48.51 -4.84
N GLN A 70 40.83 47.44 -4.20
CA GLN A 70 41.31 46.10 -4.51
C GLN A 70 40.34 45.47 -5.52
N LYS A 71 40.85 45.19 -6.72
CA LYS A 71 40.29 44.20 -7.62
C LYS A 71 40.38 42.84 -6.90
N GLU A 72 39.25 42.34 -6.43
CA GLU A 72 39.09 40.91 -6.18
C GLU A 72 38.97 40.24 -7.56
N GLU A 73 40.03 39.55 -7.97
CA GLU A 73 39.93 38.54 -9.02
C GLU A 73 39.17 37.36 -8.42
N ASP A 74 37.94 37.17 -8.90
CA ASP A 74 37.11 35.99 -8.67
C ASP A 74 37.88 34.72 -9.08
N LEU A 75 38.61 34.14 -8.11
CA LEU A 75 39.06 32.77 -8.16
C LEU A 75 37.82 31.89 -8.07
N ILE A 76 37.28 31.50 -9.22
CA ILE A 76 36.30 30.42 -9.34
C ILE A 76 36.93 29.21 -8.62
N PRO A 77 36.37 28.73 -7.50
CA PRO A 77 36.90 27.58 -6.81
C PRO A 77 36.85 26.39 -7.76
N GLU A 78 38.02 25.82 -8.03
CA GLU A 78 38.18 24.54 -8.70
C GLU A 78 37.19 23.55 -8.06
N SER A 79 36.17 23.15 -8.84
CA SER A 79 35.08 22.28 -8.40
C SER A 79 35.66 21.05 -7.73
N ALA A 80 35.63 21.01 -6.39
CA ALA A 80 36.15 19.91 -5.61
C ALA A 80 35.54 18.60 -6.14
N GLU A 81 36.38 17.75 -6.74
CA GLU A 81 35.93 16.48 -7.29
C GLU A 81 35.23 15.69 -6.18
N LEU A 82 33.96 15.34 -6.41
CA LEU A 82 33.20 14.54 -5.47
C LEU A 82 33.94 13.22 -5.22
N PRO A 83 34.04 12.77 -3.96
CA PRO A 83 34.75 11.54 -3.64
C PRO A 83 34.15 10.34 -4.39
N PRO A 84 34.98 9.36 -4.79
CA PRO A 84 34.54 8.17 -5.52
C PRO A 84 33.41 7.42 -4.79
N TRP A 85 32.38 6.99 -5.53
CA TRP A 85 31.19 6.32 -4.99
C TRP A 85 30.76 5.11 -5.84
N PRO A 86 30.50 3.93 -5.26
CA PRO A 86 30.63 3.58 -3.84
C PRO A 86 32.10 3.51 -3.39
N THR A 87 32.36 3.72 -2.10
CA THR A 87 33.72 3.60 -1.55
C THR A 87 34.07 2.12 -1.35
N PRO A 88 35.35 1.70 -1.50
CA PRO A 88 35.76 0.32 -1.22
C PRO A 88 35.37 -0.15 0.19
N THR A 89 35.49 0.73 1.18
CA THR A 89 35.10 0.44 2.58
C THR A 89 33.61 0.15 2.70
N SER A 90 32.75 0.99 2.14
CA SER A 90 31.29 0.77 2.18
C SER A 90 30.87 -0.54 1.53
N MET A 91 31.54 -0.92 0.44
CA MET A 91 31.29 -2.16 -0.28
C MET A 91 31.63 -3.38 0.58
N GLU A 92 32.78 -3.37 1.25
CA GLU A 92 33.19 -4.48 2.11
C GLU A 92 32.34 -4.57 3.39
N GLU A 93 31.97 -3.45 4.00
CA GLU A 93 31.03 -3.44 5.13
C GLU A 93 29.67 -4.05 4.75
N PHE A 94 29.13 -3.66 3.60
CA PHE A 94 27.89 -4.18 3.05
C PHE A 94 27.95 -5.71 2.82
N ILE A 95 28.99 -6.18 2.13
CA ILE A 95 29.18 -7.61 1.82
C ILE A 95 29.32 -8.41 3.11
N ASN A 96 30.12 -7.94 4.07
CA ASN A 96 30.31 -8.61 5.36
C ASN A 96 29.02 -8.67 6.18
N SER A 97 28.23 -7.58 6.19
CA SER A 97 26.91 -7.55 6.84
C SER A 97 25.97 -8.60 6.25
N MET A 98 25.87 -8.66 4.93
CA MET A 98 25.01 -9.60 4.21
C MET A 98 25.43 -11.07 4.37
N LEU A 99 26.72 -11.37 4.31
CA LEU A 99 27.23 -12.75 4.38
C LEU A 99 27.09 -13.38 5.77
N ARG A 100 26.99 -12.56 6.83
CA ARG A 100 26.76 -13.03 8.20
C ARG A 100 25.36 -13.62 8.40
N GLU A 101 24.38 -13.17 7.63
CA GLU A 101 23.00 -13.58 7.79
C GLU A 101 22.59 -14.60 6.73
N ASN A 102 22.38 -15.86 7.15
CA ASN A 102 21.79 -16.89 6.28
C ASN A 102 20.26 -16.74 6.14
N THR A 103 19.76 -15.51 6.28
CA THR A 103 18.34 -15.18 6.33
C THR A 103 17.91 -14.34 5.13
N CYS A 104 16.59 -14.24 4.93
CA CYS A 104 15.99 -13.47 3.88
C CYS A 104 16.35 -11.99 3.97
N GLY A 105 16.40 -11.39 5.16
CA GLY A 105 16.69 -9.97 5.37
C GLY A 105 15.69 -8.96 4.77
N GLY A 106 14.68 -9.43 4.01
CA GLY A 106 13.61 -8.57 3.49
C GLY A 106 12.78 -7.96 4.62
N ARG A 107 12.30 -6.72 4.47
CA ARG A 107 11.51 -6.05 5.51
C ARG A 107 10.12 -6.66 5.60
N THR A 108 9.74 -7.07 6.81
CA THR A 108 8.38 -7.55 7.11
C THR A 108 7.40 -6.37 7.24
N THR A 109 6.11 -6.67 7.43
CA THR A 109 5.06 -5.66 7.70
C THR A 109 5.35 -4.81 8.94
N ASN A 110 6.14 -5.32 9.88
CA ASN A 110 6.54 -4.61 11.09
C ASN A 110 7.88 -3.88 10.91
N ASN A 111 8.34 -3.72 9.66
CA ASN A 111 9.62 -3.13 9.29
C ASN A 111 10.87 -3.83 9.90
N THR A 112 10.72 -5.06 10.40
CA THR A 112 11.84 -5.86 10.91
C THR A 112 12.43 -6.75 9.81
N PRO A 113 13.73 -7.10 9.84
CA PRO A 113 14.33 -8.04 8.90
C PRO A 113 13.72 -9.44 8.99
N CYS A 114 13.43 -10.05 7.84
CA CYS A 114 12.86 -11.38 7.77
C CYS A 114 13.89 -12.45 8.13
N LYS A 115 13.62 -13.18 9.21
CA LYS A 115 14.46 -14.29 9.70
C LYS A 115 14.26 -15.62 8.98
N ARG A 116 13.37 -15.70 7.99
CA ARG A 116 13.19 -16.95 7.21
C ARG A 116 14.48 -17.26 6.47
N SER A 117 14.80 -18.55 6.35
CA SER A 117 15.93 -18.98 5.53
C SER A 117 15.78 -18.44 4.10
N ARG A 118 16.88 -17.98 3.52
CA ARG A 118 16.93 -17.63 2.09
C ARG A 118 16.61 -18.87 1.25
N ARG A 119 16.19 -18.67 0.00
CA ARG A 119 15.98 -19.79 -0.92
C ARG A 119 17.28 -20.59 -1.04
N PRO A 120 17.21 -21.93 -1.20
CA PRO A 120 18.37 -22.72 -1.62
C PRO A 120 18.76 -22.31 -3.03
N VAL A 121 19.59 -21.28 -3.12
CA VAL A 121 20.28 -20.83 -4.31
C VAL A 121 21.73 -21.32 -4.16
N ALA A 122 22.30 -21.85 -5.23
CA ALA A 122 23.69 -22.26 -5.21
C ALA A 122 24.57 -21.10 -4.75
N ARG A 123 25.45 -21.34 -3.77
CA ARG A 123 26.34 -20.31 -3.21
C ARG A 123 27.15 -19.59 -4.30
N SER A 124 27.50 -20.31 -5.37
CA SER A 124 28.13 -19.75 -6.58
C SER A 124 27.32 -18.62 -7.20
N VAL A 125 26.00 -18.75 -7.34
CA VAL A 125 25.15 -17.70 -7.97
C VAL A 125 25.11 -16.44 -7.10
N VAL A 126 25.06 -16.58 -5.78
CA VAL A 126 25.16 -15.42 -4.87
C VAL A 126 26.55 -14.77 -4.99
N ASN A 127 27.60 -15.58 -5.06
CA ASN A 127 28.97 -15.09 -5.25
C ASN A 127 29.13 -14.34 -6.58
N GLU A 128 28.55 -14.82 -7.68
CA GLU A 128 28.53 -14.11 -8.97
C GLU A 128 27.83 -12.74 -8.87
N GLY A 129 26.73 -12.67 -8.11
CA GLY A 129 26.07 -11.39 -7.80
C GLY A 129 26.97 -10.43 -7.03
N ILE A 130 27.76 -10.95 -6.06
CA ILE A 130 28.72 -10.15 -5.29
C ILE A 130 29.89 -9.70 -6.18
N ILE A 131 30.41 -10.56 -7.05
CA ILE A 131 31.47 -10.22 -8.02
C ILE A 131 30.98 -9.13 -8.98
N SER A 132 29.74 -9.26 -9.48
CA SER A 132 29.11 -8.25 -10.33
C SER A 132 28.96 -6.90 -9.61
N LEU A 133 28.67 -6.91 -8.30
CA LEU A 133 28.59 -5.69 -7.52
C LEU A 133 29.97 -5.05 -7.28
N ARG A 134 30.99 -5.86 -6.97
CA ARG A 134 32.39 -5.40 -6.76
C ARG A 134 33.03 -4.82 -8.03
N SER A 135 32.60 -5.28 -9.19
CA SER A 135 33.12 -4.79 -10.48
C SER A 135 32.50 -3.47 -10.94
N LEU A 136 31.57 -2.88 -10.17
CA LEU A 136 31.04 -1.55 -10.47
C LEU A 136 32.13 -0.48 -10.28
N PRO A 137 32.34 0.41 -11.27
CA PRO A 137 33.32 1.47 -11.13
C PRO A 137 32.87 2.52 -10.09
N PRO A 138 33.81 3.25 -9.44
CA PRO A 138 33.47 4.34 -8.51
C PRO A 138 32.78 5.56 -9.14
N SER A 139 32.53 5.53 -10.45
CA SER A 139 31.74 6.50 -11.21
C SER A 139 30.40 5.93 -11.69
N CYS A 140 29.99 4.77 -11.16
CA CYS A 140 28.76 4.12 -11.61
C CYS A 140 27.54 5.01 -11.34
N SER A 141 26.58 4.98 -12.26
CA SER A 141 25.31 5.69 -12.06
C SER A 141 24.53 5.05 -10.92
N HIS A 142 23.75 5.86 -10.21
CA HIS A 142 22.84 5.37 -9.16
C HIS A 142 21.92 4.26 -9.71
N SER A 143 21.43 4.41 -10.94
CA SER A 143 20.60 3.39 -11.61
C SER A 143 21.30 2.02 -11.76
N LYS A 144 22.60 2.00 -12.12
CA LYS A 144 23.36 0.76 -12.23
C LYS A 144 23.57 0.09 -10.86
N MET A 145 23.84 0.89 -9.83
CA MET A 145 23.95 0.38 -8.45
C MET A 145 22.63 -0.23 -7.98
N VAL A 146 21.52 0.49 -8.16
CA VAL A 146 20.16 0.02 -7.83
C VAL A 146 19.87 -1.31 -8.51
N GLU A 147 20.12 -1.42 -9.81
CA GLU A 147 19.86 -2.65 -10.57
C GLU A 147 20.70 -3.85 -10.06
N SER A 148 21.99 -3.64 -9.78
CA SER A 148 22.84 -4.68 -9.19
C SER A 148 22.35 -5.11 -7.80
N LEU A 149 21.93 -4.15 -6.96
CA LEU A 149 21.35 -4.46 -5.65
C LEU A 149 19.99 -5.16 -5.77
N LYS A 150 19.13 -4.81 -6.74
CA LYS A 150 17.85 -5.51 -6.98
C LYS A 150 18.08 -6.98 -7.30
N ARG A 151 19.03 -7.27 -8.19
CA ARG A 151 19.42 -8.65 -8.53
C ARG A 151 19.87 -9.42 -7.30
N LEU A 152 20.72 -8.81 -6.48
CA LEU A 152 21.25 -9.44 -5.27
C LEU A 152 20.16 -9.67 -4.22
N ALA A 153 19.26 -8.71 -4.01
CA ALA A 153 18.11 -8.85 -3.13
C ALA A 153 17.21 -10.03 -3.55
N LEU A 154 16.96 -10.20 -4.84
CA LEU A 154 16.18 -11.31 -5.38
C LEU A 154 16.81 -12.69 -5.10
N LEU A 155 18.15 -12.78 -5.13
CA LEU A 155 18.87 -14.01 -4.81
C LEU A 155 18.78 -14.36 -3.31
N LEU A 156 18.70 -13.36 -2.45
CA LEU A 156 18.69 -13.51 -1.00
C LEU A 156 17.27 -13.64 -0.41
N HIS A 157 16.25 -13.13 -1.09
CA HIS A 157 14.89 -13.16 -0.57
C HIS A 157 14.32 -14.58 -0.51
N CYS A 158 13.54 -14.84 0.56
CA CYS A 158 12.65 -15.99 0.59
C CYS A 158 11.46 -15.76 -0.36
N SER A 159 10.67 -16.80 -0.60
CA SER A 159 9.51 -16.75 -1.49
C SER A 159 8.50 -15.65 -1.15
N MET A 160 8.44 -15.21 0.11
CA MET A 160 7.50 -14.17 0.57
C MET A 160 7.94 -12.73 0.27
N HIS A 161 9.21 -12.48 -0.06
CA HIS A 161 9.74 -11.12 -0.25
C HIS A 161 10.21 -10.88 -1.69
N ARG A 162 9.72 -11.64 -2.67
CA ARG A 162 10.12 -11.47 -4.08
C ARG A 162 9.37 -10.36 -4.80
N SER A 163 8.40 -9.72 -4.16
CA SER A 163 7.70 -8.59 -4.76
C SER A 163 8.68 -7.46 -5.08
N GLU A 164 8.41 -6.73 -6.16
CA GLU A 164 9.23 -5.58 -6.54
C GLU A 164 9.37 -4.59 -5.36
N ARG A 165 8.29 -4.33 -4.63
CA ARG A 165 8.34 -3.52 -3.41
C ARG A 165 9.25 -4.07 -2.34
N SER A 166 9.21 -5.37 -2.04
CA SER A 166 10.08 -5.94 -1.02
C SER A 166 11.55 -5.82 -1.43
N VAL A 167 11.83 -6.02 -2.72
CA VAL A 167 13.15 -5.79 -3.34
C VAL A 167 13.56 -4.33 -3.22
N ASN A 168 12.77 -3.40 -3.75
CA ASN A 168 13.03 -1.96 -3.71
C ASN A 168 13.20 -1.47 -2.26
N THR A 169 12.35 -1.93 -1.33
CA THR A 169 12.46 -1.56 0.09
C THR A 169 13.78 -2.02 0.70
N ARG A 170 14.30 -3.20 0.33
CA ARG A 170 15.59 -3.65 0.80
C ARG A 170 16.75 -2.92 0.14
N VAL A 171 16.66 -2.65 -1.17
CA VAL A 171 17.66 -1.88 -1.91
C VAL A 171 17.78 -0.47 -1.33
N GLU A 172 16.66 0.22 -1.09
CA GLU A 172 16.65 1.54 -0.45
C GLU A 172 17.28 1.49 0.95
N ALA A 173 17.02 0.45 1.74
CA ALA A 173 17.66 0.29 3.04
C ALA A 173 19.18 0.16 2.90
N TRP A 174 19.66 -0.64 1.94
CA TRP A 174 21.09 -0.79 1.67
C TRP A 174 21.75 0.50 1.17
N LEU A 175 21.09 1.22 0.27
CA LEU A 175 21.59 2.51 -0.23
C LEU A 175 21.69 3.53 0.91
N THR A 176 20.69 3.56 1.78
CA THR A 176 20.66 4.50 2.92
C THR A 176 21.70 4.16 4.00
N GLU A 177 21.96 2.87 4.21
CA GLU A 177 22.82 2.37 5.29
C GLU A 177 24.30 2.31 4.89
N TYR A 178 24.59 1.82 3.69
CA TYR A 178 25.98 1.55 3.24
C TYR A 178 26.43 2.50 2.14
N PHE A 179 25.53 2.90 1.22
CA PHE A 179 25.92 3.61 0.01
C PHE A 179 25.38 5.03 -0.06
N LEU A 180 25.37 5.75 1.07
CA LEU A 180 24.93 7.14 1.08
C LEU A 180 25.92 8.00 0.29
N ARG A 181 25.48 8.59 -0.83
CA ARG A 181 26.34 9.44 -1.64
C ARG A 181 26.59 10.76 -0.91
N PRO A 182 27.85 11.18 -0.70
CA PRO A 182 28.14 12.48 -0.11
C PRO A 182 27.50 13.60 -0.92
N GLY A 183 26.79 14.52 -0.24
CA GLY A 183 26.07 15.62 -0.90
C GLY A 183 24.73 15.24 -1.55
N ASP A 184 24.25 14.00 -1.41
CA ASP A 184 22.91 13.62 -1.89
C ASP A 184 21.83 14.06 -0.89
N THR A 185 21.52 15.36 -0.93
CA THR A 185 20.45 15.95 -0.12
C THR A 185 19.11 15.28 -0.35
N THR A 186 18.84 14.80 -1.57
CA THR A 186 17.60 14.06 -1.86
C THR A 186 17.52 12.77 -1.04
N ALA A 187 18.62 12.01 -0.93
CA ALA A 187 18.68 10.82 -0.10
C ALA A 187 18.55 11.15 1.40
N LEU A 188 19.20 12.21 1.87
CA LEU A 188 19.08 12.69 3.26
C LEU A 188 17.66 13.13 3.60
N LEU A 189 17.02 13.89 2.71
CA LEU A 189 15.63 14.30 2.84
C LEU A 189 14.70 13.10 2.85
N ARG A 190 14.88 12.15 1.92
CA ARG A 190 14.09 10.91 1.90
C ARG A 190 14.22 10.13 3.21
N LYS A 191 15.43 10.08 3.79
CA LYS A 191 15.69 9.47 5.09
C LYS A 191 15.00 10.22 6.23
N ALA A 192 15.06 11.55 6.22
CA ALA A 192 14.47 12.43 7.24
C ALA A 192 12.95 12.43 7.23
N LEU A 193 12.34 12.40 6.05
CA LEU A 193 10.89 12.29 5.89
C LEU A 193 10.41 10.88 6.30
N GLN A 194 11.26 9.86 6.16
CA GLN A 194 10.97 8.46 6.48
C GLN A 194 9.74 7.90 5.72
N LYS A 195 9.63 6.57 5.62
CA LYS A 195 8.46 5.92 5.03
C LYS A 195 7.26 6.07 5.96
N TYR A 196 6.39 7.02 5.65
CA TYR A 196 5.08 7.10 6.28
C TYR A 196 4.26 5.84 5.97
N GLY A 197 3.75 5.22 7.03
CA GLY A 197 2.97 4.00 6.94
C GLY A 197 1.51 4.26 6.62
N THR A 198 0.72 3.20 6.65
CA THR A 198 -0.74 3.27 6.52
C THR A 198 -1.44 3.67 7.82
N LYS A 199 -0.69 4.17 8.81
CA LYS A 199 -1.10 4.44 10.17
C LYS A 199 -0.84 5.90 10.53
N CYS A 200 -1.66 6.42 11.42
CA CYS A 200 -1.55 7.78 11.94
C CYS A 200 -0.25 7.96 12.73
N ASN A 201 0.44 9.08 12.51
CA ASN A 201 1.65 9.46 13.23
C ASN A 201 1.39 10.16 14.58
N GLY A 202 0.13 10.47 14.89
CA GLY A 202 -0.27 11.07 16.17
C GLY A 202 -0.12 10.13 17.36
N THR A 203 -0.13 10.70 18.55
CA THR A 203 -0.06 10.00 19.84
C THR A 203 -1.36 10.18 20.61
N LYS A 204 -1.77 9.15 21.37
CA LYS A 204 -2.90 9.25 22.30
C LYS A 204 -2.48 9.98 23.59
N ASP A 205 -3.44 10.33 24.43
CA ASP A 205 -3.23 11.00 25.74
C ASP A 205 -2.21 10.28 26.64
N ASP A 206 -2.10 8.96 26.51
CA ASP A 206 -1.15 8.13 27.26
C ASP A 206 0.22 7.98 26.56
N ALA A 207 0.54 8.87 25.62
CA ALA A 207 1.72 8.88 24.77
C ALA A 207 1.90 7.63 23.89
N ARG A 208 0.93 6.70 23.83
CA ARG A 208 1.03 5.54 22.93
C ARG A 208 0.81 5.98 21.49
N PRO A 209 1.51 5.37 20.52
CA PRO A 209 1.29 5.66 19.11
C PRO A 209 -0.13 5.31 18.67
N CYS A 210 -0.77 6.20 17.90
CA CYS A 210 -2.06 5.94 17.30
C CYS A 210 -1.98 4.75 16.34
N GLN A 211 -2.97 3.85 16.41
CA GLN A 211 -3.05 2.66 15.55
C GLN A 211 -4.11 2.78 14.46
N GLU A 212 -4.78 3.94 14.37
CA GLU A 212 -5.78 4.20 13.34
C GLU A 212 -5.15 4.25 11.95
N SER A 213 -5.87 3.73 10.97
CA SER A 213 -5.44 3.83 9.58
C SER A 213 -5.82 5.19 8.99
N ILE A 214 -4.92 5.76 8.19
CA ILE A 214 -5.14 7.02 7.48
C ILE A 214 -5.83 6.83 6.11
N GLY A 215 -5.96 5.58 5.66
CA GLY A 215 -6.56 5.22 4.37
C GLY A 215 -5.62 5.43 3.18
N GLY A 216 -5.90 4.72 2.10
CA GLY A 216 -5.08 4.69 0.90
C GLY A 216 -4.95 6.06 0.23
N ARG A 217 -6.00 6.90 0.30
CA ARG A 217 -5.97 8.24 -0.30
C ARG A 217 -4.88 9.09 0.33
N GLN A 218 -4.81 9.11 1.65
CA GLN A 218 -3.81 9.88 2.38
C GLN A 218 -2.42 9.31 2.15
N VAL A 219 -2.27 7.98 2.07
CA VAL A 219 -0.99 7.34 1.73
C VAL A 219 -0.48 7.77 0.35
N LEU A 220 -1.35 7.79 -0.67
CA LEU A 220 -0.99 8.27 -2.01
C LEU A 220 -0.63 9.77 -1.99
N ALA A 221 -1.41 10.59 -1.30
CA ALA A 221 -1.10 12.01 -1.14
C ALA A 221 0.25 12.23 -0.47
N ILE A 222 0.57 11.47 0.60
CA ILE A 222 1.86 11.52 1.27
C ILE A 222 3.00 11.17 0.31
N GLN A 223 2.87 10.11 -0.48
CA GLN A 223 3.89 9.71 -1.45
C GLN A 223 4.19 10.85 -2.41
N SER A 224 3.16 11.44 -3.00
CA SER A 224 3.36 12.50 -3.97
C SER A 224 3.80 13.84 -3.37
N ILE A 225 3.34 14.18 -2.16
CA ILE A 225 3.88 15.32 -1.41
C ILE A 225 5.37 15.11 -1.11
N THR A 226 5.76 13.89 -0.74
CA THR A 226 7.15 13.55 -0.49
C THR A 226 7.97 13.71 -1.76
N ASP A 227 7.53 13.15 -2.89
CA ASP A 227 8.21 13.30 -4.18
C ASP A 227 8.38 14.78 -4.56
N ARG A 228 7.37 15.61 -4.29
CA ARG A 228 7.42 17.05 -4.51
C ARG A 228 8.40 17.78 -3.59
N ILE A 229 8.48 17.39 -2.31
CA ILE A 229 9.48 17.95 -1.37
C ILE A 229 10.90 17.62 -1.84
N LEU A 230 11.11 16.47 -2.49
CA LEU A 230 12.42 16.05 -2.99
C LEU A 230 12.87 16.82 -4.24
N GLU A 231 12.05 17.69 -4.82
CA GLU A 231 12.45 18.58 -5.91
C GLU A 231 13.29 19.76 -5.38
N PRO A 232 14.44 20.09 -6.00
CA PRO A 232 15.28 21.23 -5.60
C PRO A 232 14.53 22.56 -5.51
N GLU A 233 13.58 22.79 -6.42
CA GLU A 233 12.73 23.98 -6.47
C GLU A 233 11.76 24.10 -5.27
N VAL A 234 11.66 23.04 -4.46
CA VAL A 234 10.89 23.01 -3.22
C VAL A 234 11.83 23.01 -2.02
N TYR A 235 12.74 22.04 -1.89
CA TYR A 235 13.55 21.95 -0.67
C TYR A 235 14.61 23.03 -0.52
N LEU A 236 15.03 23.71 -1.60
CA LEU A 236 15.95 24.86 -1.48
C LEU A 236 15.23 26.16 -1.06
N HIS A 237 13.90 26.20 -1.13
CA HIS A 237 13.10 27.40 -0.86
C HIS A 237 12.23 27.24 0.40
N ASP A 238 12.60 27.93 1.48
CA ASP A 238 11.96 27.80 2.80
C ASP A 238 10.44 28.04 2.78
N GLY A 239 9.99 29.04 2.01
CA GLY A 239 8.56 29.35 1.87
C GLY A 239 7.77 28.19 1.26
N ARG A 240 8.25 27.62 0.15
CA ARG A 240 7.62 26.47 -0.52
C ARG A 240 7.70 25.22 0.33
N LEU A 241 8.87 24.92 0.86
CA LEU A 241 9.10 23.78 1.73
C LEU A 241 8.12 23.79 2.91
N LYS A 242 7.92 24.94 3.57
CA LYS A 242 6.98 25.08 4.69
C LYS A 242 5.54 24.72 4.29
N VAL A 243 5.09 25.10 3.09
CA VAL A 243 3.75 24.75 2.58
C VAL A 243 3.61 23.23 2.41
N TRP A 244 4.58 22.59 1.77
CA TRP A 244 4.54 21.14 1.56
C TRP A 244 4.71 20.33 2.84
N LEU A 245 5.55 20.78 3.78
CA LEU A 245 5.67 20.14 5.10
C LEU A 245 4.37 20.24 5.90
N LYS A 246 3.64 21.34 5.80
CA LYS A 246 2.30 21.47 6.39
C LYS A 246 1.32 20.46 5.80
N ARG A 247 1.27 20.34 4.47
CA ARG A 247 0.43 19.34 3.78
C ARG A 247 0.80 17.91 4.16
N LEU A 248 2.09 17.62 4.28
CA LEU A 248 2.59 16.31 4.70
C LEU A 248 2.13 16.00 6.13
N GLY A 249 2.28 16.96 7.06
CA GLY A 249 1.76 16.85 8.42
C GLY A 249 0.26 16.53 8.46
N GLN A 250 -0.55 17.22 7.65
CA GLN A 250 -2.01 17.02 7.61
C GLN A 250 -2.42 15.61 7.15
N ASN A 251 -1.70 15.05 6.17
CA ASN A 251 -2.02 13.74 5.60
C ASN A 251 -1.46 12.57 6.39
N THR A 252 -0.50 12.81 7.30
CA THR A 252 0.06 11.77 8.18
C THR A 252 -0.76 11.55 9.46
N LEU A 253 -1.80 12.35 9.68
CA LEU A 253 -2.66 12.31 10.87
C LEU A 253 -4.09 11.87 10.49
N CYS A 254 -4.66 10.98 11.31
CA CYS A 254 -6.09 10.63 11.19
C CYS A 254 -6.97 11.82 11.63
N PRO A 255 -8.28 11.82 11.32
CA PRO A 255 -9.17 12.93 11.66
C PRO A 255 -9.18 13.32 13.14
N GLN A 256 -8.93 12.37 14.05
CA GLN A 256 -8.90 12.62 15.49
C GLN A 256 -7.67 13.43 15.95
N HIS A 257 -6.52 13.30 15.27
CA HIS A 257 -5.28 13.97 15.68
C HIS A 257 -4.92 15.16 14.78
N ARG A 258 -5.63 15.33 13.66
CA ARG A 258 -5.29 16.33 12.64
C ARG A 258 -5.29 17.75 13.20
N ASP A 259 -6.30 18.13 13.97
CA ASP A 259 -6.41 19.53 14.42
C ASP A 259 -5.51 19.81 15.63
N GLU A 260 -5.36 18.84 16.52
CA GLU A 260 -4.63 19.01 17.78
C GLU A 260 -3.11 18.88 17.62
N GLN A 261 -2.63 17.98 16.76
CA GLN A 261 -1.21 17.60 16.69
C GLN A 261 -0.51 18.05 15.40
N LEU A 262 -1.20 18.75 14.50
CA LEU A 262 -0.61 19.21 13.24
C LEU A 262 0.62 20.09 13.46
N GLN A 263 0.55 21.07 14.37
CA GLN A 263 1.66 22.00 14.57
C GLN A 263 2.91 21.29 15.09
N GLU A 264 2.74 20.38 16.04
CA GLU A 264 3.83 19.56 16.57
C GLU A 264 4.43 18.67 15.47
N GLN A 265 3.58 18.04 14.65
CA GLN A 265 4.04 17.19 13.55
C GLN A 265 4.81 18.00 12.50
N VAL A 266 4.34 19.19 12.13
CA VAL A 266 5.04 20.07 11.19
C VAL A 266 6.38 20.54 11.76
N ALA A 267 6.44 20.84 13.06
CA ALA A 267 7.69 21.22 13.71
C ALA A 267 8.72 20.06 13.69
N LYS A 268 8.29 18.82 13.98
CA LYS A 268 9.13 17.61 13.88
C LYS A 268 9.69 17.42 12.48
N LEU A 269 8.82 17.54 11.46
CA LEU A 269 9.22 17.40 10.06
C LEU A 269 10.19 18.50 9.63
N THR A 270 9.92 19.74 10.03
CA THR A 270 10.78 20.89 9.75
C THR A 270 12.17 20.69 10.35
N ALA A 271 12.25 20.29 11.61
CA ALA A 271 13.53 20.02 12.27
C ALA A 271 14.33 18.92 11.55
N ALA A 272 13.69 17.80 11.19
CA ALA A 272 14.33 16.70 10.49
C ALA A 272 14.86 17.11 9.11
N VAL A 273 14.07 17.87 8.36
CA VAL A 273 14.47 18.38 7.04
C VAL A 273 15.58 19.41 7.13
N THR A 274 15.54 20.33 8.10
CA THR A 274 16.61 21.32 8.32
C THR A 274 17.95 20.62 8.62
N ILE A 275 17.94 19.56 9.43
CA ILE A 275 19.14 18.75 9.69
C ILE A 275 19.66 18.10 8.40
N ALA A 276 18.76 17.54 7.58
CA ALA A 276 19.13 16.94 6.29
C ALA A 276 19.72 17.97 5.30
N ARG A 277 19.13 19.17 5.23
CA ARG A 277 19.56 20.28 4.36
C ARG A 277 20.85 20.95 4.79
N GLY A 278 21.18 20.92 6.09
CA GLY A 278 22.36 21.60 6.66
C GLY A 278 23.70 21.18 6.05
N SER A 279 23.72 20.12 5.24
CA SER A 279 24.89 19.70 4.45
C SER A 279 25.12 20.48 3.15
N GLN A 280 24.13 21.23 2.64
CA GLN A 280 24.20 21.94 1.34
C GLN A 280 23.94 23.46 1.41
N LEU A 281 23.28 23.98 2.45
CA LEU A 281 22.92 25.42 2.48
C LEU A 281 24.12 26.37 2.49
N SER A 282 25.33 25.90 2.81
CA SER A 282 26.52 26.75 2.79
C SER A 282 27.00 27.12 1.38
N THR A 283 26.47 26.52 0.31
CA THR A 283 27.08 26.63 -1.03
C THR A 283 26.22 27.28 -2.12
N GLU A 284 24.88 27.37 -1.97
CA GLU A 284 23.98 27.71 -3.09
C GLU A 284 23.02 28.90 -2.86
N ILE A 285 23.16 29.69 -1.79
CA ILE A 285 22.29 30.85 -1.54
C ILE A 285 22.72 32.07 -2.37
N THR A 286 22.62 31.99 -3.70
CA THR A 286 22.64 33.21 -4.54
C THR A 286 21.91 33.02 -5.87
N ARG A 287 20.58 33.09 -5.88
CA ARG A 287 19.82 33.70 -7.00
C ARG A 287 18.37 33.94 -6.60
N GLY A 288 17.99 35.22 -6.57
CA GLY A 288 16.64 35.68 -6.22
C GLY A 288 15.59 35.19 -7.20
N ILE A 289 14.97 34.04 -6.89
CA ILE A 289 13.77 33.55 -7.57
C ILE A 289 12.57 34.18 -6.88
N SER A 290 11.77 34.90 -7.66
CA SER A 290 10.56 35.61 -7.24
C SER A 290 9.56 34.67 -6.55
N GLU A 291 9.08 35.07 -5.35
CA GLU A 291 8.18 34.31 -4.46
C GLU A 291 6.75 34.05 -4.99
N ASN A 292 6.45 34.41 -6.24
CA ASN A 292 5.10 34.27 -6.78
C ASN A 292 4.94 32.99 -7.60
N GLN A 293 4.18 32.03 -7.05
CA GLN A 293 2.97 31.50 -7.69
C GLN A 293 2.25 30.51 -6.77
N HIS A 294 0.93 30.71 -6.67
CA HIS A 294 -0.05 29.90 -5.97
C HIS A 294 0.07 28.39 -6.30
N GLU A 295 0.71 27.60 -5.44
CA GLU A 295 0.58 26.14 -5.43
C GLU A 295 -0.83 25.75 -4.94
N THR A 296 -1.85 26.02 -5.76
CA THR A 296 -3.26 25.99 -5.33
C THR A 296 -4.00 24.71 -5.64
N GLU A 297 -3.47 23.83 -6.48
CA GLU A 297 -4.17 22.60 -6.80
C GLU A 297 -3.68 21.44 -5.93
N GLU A 298 -4.62 20.83 -5.21
CA GLU A 298 -4.44 19.50 -4.61
C GLU A 298 -4.94 18.46 -5.62
N PRO A 299 -4.06 17.88 -6.47
CA PRO A 299 -4.47 16.94 -7.53
C PRO A 299 -4.97 15.58 -6.99
N TRP A 300 -5.05 15.39 -5.67
CA TRP A 300 -5.30 14.10 -5.03
C TRP A 300 -6.79 13.84 -4.72
N GLN A 301 -7.70 14.51 -5.43
CA GLN A 301 -9.15 14.29 -5.24
C GLN A 301 -9.64 13.09 -6.05
N GLY A 302 -10.36 12.19 -5.39
CA GLY A 302 -11.03 11.04 -6.02
C GLY A 302 -10.43 9.67 -5.68
N TYR A 303 -10.86 8.68 -6.44
CA TYR A 303 -10.34 7.30 -6.37
C TYR A 303 -9.22 7.11 -7.39
N ASP A 304 -8.24 6.29 -7.05
CA ASP A 304 -7.17 5.86 -7.93
C ASP A 304 -7.71 4.97 -9.05
N THR A 305 -7.65 5.46 -10.27
CA THR A 305 -8.03 4.76 -11.50
C THR A 305 -6.82 4.28 -12.29
N SER A 306 -5.60 4.43 -11.78
CA SER A 306 -4.39 3.97 -12.47
C SER A 306 -4.44 2.45 -12.69
N PRO A 307 -3.79 1.91 -13.75
CA PRO A 307 -3.69 0.47 -13.95
C PRO A 307 -3.14 -0.23 -12.71
N LEU A 308 -3.68 -1.42 -12.38
CA LEU A 308 -3.13 -2.25 -11.30
C LEU A 308 -1.66 -2.57 -11.57
N HIS A 309 -0.78 -2.30 -10.60
CA HIS A 309 0.63 -2.63 -10.70
C HIS A 309 0.84 -4.13 -10.51
N LEU A 310 0.84 -4.86 -11.63
CA LEU A 310 1.01 -6.30 -11.64
C LEU A 310 2.46 -6.67 -11.32
N VAL A 311 2.67 -7.45 -10.28
CA VAL A 311 3.98 -7.99 -9.97
C VAL A 311 4.25 -9.12 -10.97
N ALA A 312 5.22 -8.89 -11.86
CA ALA A 312 5.65 -9.92 -12.80
C ALA A 312 6.01 -11.19 -12.03
N ASP A 313 5.53 -12.33 -12.52
CA ASP A 313 5.82 -13.62 -11.91
C ASP A 313 7.30 -13.93 -12.18
N LEU A 314 8.21 -13.48 -11.29
CA LEU A 314 9.65 -13.71 -11.36
C LEU A 314 10.02 -15.22 -11.30
N ASN A 315 9.02 -16.10 -11.35
CA ASN A 315 9.09 -17.55 -11.40
C ASN A 315 9.12 -18.10 -12.82
N SER A 316 8.88 -17.30 -13.88
CA SER A 316 8.93 -17.79 -15.27
C SER A 316 10.29 -18.42 -15.65
N GLY A 317 11.36 -18.20 -14.87
CA GLY A 317 12.67 -18.81 -15.08
C GLY A 317 13.12 -19.88 -14.07
N SER A 318 12.37 -20.20 -13.00
CA SER A 318 12.81 -21.19 -12.01
C SER A 318 11.89 -22.42 -11.96
N GLN A 319 12.23 -23.42 -12.77
CA GLN A 319 11.80 -24.81 -12.65
C GLN A 319 12.04 -25.29 -11.21
N GLY A 320 10.99 -25.44 -10.38
CA GLY A 320 11.17 -26.16 -9.11
C GLY A 320 10.10 -26.03 -8.03
N CYS A 321 9.29 -24.97 -7.98
CA CYS A 321 8.15 -24.91 -7.06
C CYS A 321 6.85 -24.87 -7.85
N LYS A 322 6.17 -26.01 -7.95
CA LYS A 322 4.83 -26.08 -8.53
C LYS A 322 3.88 -25.20 -7.71
N PRO A 323 3.20 -24.21 -8.32
CA PRO A 323 2.16 -23.40 -7.67
C PRO A 323 1.12 -24.26 -6.93
N ASP A 324 0.85 -25.45 -7.48
CA ASP A 324 -0.07 -26.47 -6.98
C ASP A 324 0.08 -26.80 -5.49
N SER A 325 1.32 -26.94 -4.99
CA SER A 325 1.57 -27.34 -3.60
C SER A 325 1.07 -26.30 -2.59
N ASN A 326 1.15 -25.00 -2.94
CA ASN A 326 0.74 -23.91 -2.05
C ASN A 326 -0.79 -23.83 -1.91
N TYR A 327 -1.52 -24.02 -3.01
CA TYR A 327 -2.99 -24.02 -2.98
C TYR A 327 -3.54 -25.23 -2.23
N LEU A 328 -2.99 -26.43 -2.46
CA LEU A 328 -3.38 -27.62 -1.71
C LEU A 328 -3.10 -27.45 -0.21
N GLN A 329 -1.97 -26.84 0.16
CA GLN A 329 -1.68 -26.56 1.56
C GLN A 329 -2.67 -25.55 2.16
N THR A 330 -3.00 -24.49 1.44
CA THR A 330 -3.98 -23.49 1.88
C THR A 330 -5.36 -24.11 2.11
N ILE A 331 -5.80 -25.00 1.22
CA ILE A 331 -7.04 -25.77 1.38
C ILE A 331 -6.98 -26.63 2.66
N ARG A 332 -5.87 -27.35 2.90
CA ARG A 332 -5.69 -28.17 4.11
C ARG A 332 -5.74 -27.32 5.38
N ASP A 333 -5.10 -26.16 5.39
CA ASP A 333 -5.07 -25.25 6.54
C ASP A 333 -6.47 -24.72 6.88
N CYS A 334 -7.35 -24.60 5.88
CA CYS A 334 -8.75 -24.22 6.07
C CYS A 334 -9.62 -25.33 6.68
N LEU A 335 -9.13 -26.57 6.76
CA LEU A 335 -9.83 -27.70 7.39
C LEU A 335 -9.49 -27.86 8.88
N ILE A 336 -8.42 -27.22 9.36
CA ILE A 336 -7.98 -27.30 10.76
C ILE A 336 -9.02 -26.64 11.67
N PRO A 337 -9.61 -27.36 12.66
CA PRO A 337 -10.68 -26.85 13.50
C PRO A 337 -10.36 -25.48 14.09
N ARG A 338 -11.11 -24.47 13.64
CA ARG A 338 -11.20 -23.15 14.25
C ARG A 338 -12.69 -22.89 14.50
N ASN A 339 -13.04 -21.94 15.37
CA ASN A 339 -14.42 -21.49 15.53
C ASN A 339 -14.89 -20.86 14.22
N TYR A 340 -15.44 -21.68 13.31
CA TYR A 340 -15.90 -21.24 12.00
C TYR A 340 -17.18 -20.45 12.17
N LYS A 341 -17.14 -19.18 11.80
CA LYS A 341 -18.35 -18.36 11.69
C LYS A 341 -18.86 -18.43 10.26
N PRO A 342 -20.18 -18.63 10.04
CA PRO A 342 -20.79 -18.40 8.74
C PRO A 342 -20.46 -17.00 8.23
N GLY A 343 -20.48 -16.83 6.91
CA GLY A 343 -20.12 -15.56 6.29
C GLY A 343 -20.40 -15.55 4.81
N TYR A 344 -19.64 -14.77 4.05
CA TYR A 344 -19.85 -14.55 2.63
C TYR A 344 -18.54 -14.74 1.88
N VAL A 345 -18.61 -15.33 0.70
CA VAL A 345 -17.61 -15.13 -0.34
C VAL A 345 -18.15 -14.05 -1.25
N TYR A 346 -17.27 -13.13 -1.66
CA TYR A 346 -17.63 -12.00 -2.51
C TYR A 346 -16.65 -11.88 -3.66
N ALA A 347 -17.10 -11.25 -4.73
CA ALA A 347 -16.26 -10.83 -5.84
C ALA A 347 -16.53 -9.37 -6.17
N TYR A 348 -15.47 -8.66 -6.57
CA TYR A 348 -15.60 -7.30 -7.08
C TYR A 348 -14.53 -6.98 -8.12
N THR A 349 -14.78 -5.94 -8.90
CA THR A 349 -13.77 -5.26 -9.71
C THR A 349 -13.66 -3.80 -9.27
N VAL A 350 -12.73 -3.05 -9.86
CA VAL A 350 -12.54 -1.62 -9.58
C VAL A 350 -12.55 -0.81 -10.87
N ASP A 351 -12.93 0.45 -10.77
CA ASP A 351 -13.01 1.36 -11.92
C ASP A 351 -11.70 1.40 -12.71
N ALA A 352 -11.84 1.43 -14.04
CA ALA A 352 -10.75 1.43 -15.02
C ALA A 352 -9.86 0.16 -15.01
N ASN A 353 -10.26 -0.88 -14.28
CA ASN A 353 -9.54 -2.16 -14.17
C ASN A 353 -10.49 -3.36 -14.23
N GLU A 354 -11.56 -3.24 -15.02
CA GLU A 354 -12.67 -4.20 -15.12
C GLU A 354 -12.25 -5.60 -15.62
N ALA A 355 -11.07 -5.71 -16.25
CA ALA A 355 -10.49 -6.98 -16.67
C ALA A 355 -9.95 -7.83 -15.50
N PHE A 356 -9.92 -7.29 -14.28
CA PHE A 356 -9.45 -7.96 -13.08
C PHE A 356 -10.57 -8.09 -12.05
N VAL A 357 -10.70 -9.27 -11.46
CA VAL A 357 -11.68 -9.57 -10.42
C VAL A 357 -10.95 -10.01 -9.15
N LYS A 358 -11.29 -9.39 -8.02
CA LYS A 358 -10.86 -9.85 -6.70
C LYS A 358 -11.90 -10.82 -6.14
N ILE A 359 -11.47 -11.94 -5.57
CA ILE A 359 -12.34 -12.89 -4.85
C ILE A 359 -11.88 -12.96 -3.40
N GLY A 360 -12.79 -12.65 -2.46
CA GLY A 360 -12.49 -12.64 -1.04
C GLY A 360 -13.57 -13.30 -0.19
N TYR A 361 -13.31 -13.44 1.11
CA TYR A 361 -14.35 -13.77 2.10
C TYR A 361 -14.43 -12.78 3.27
N THR A 362 -15.58 -12.80 3.94
CA THR A 362 -15.84 -12.01 5.17
C THR A 362 -16.86 -12.73 6.05
N THR A 363 -16.83 -12.49 7.36
CA THR A 363 -17.89 -12.92 8.31
C THR A 363 -18.84 -11.78 8.69
N ARG A 364 -18.66 -10.62 8.06
CA ARG A 364 -19.49 -9.41 8.20
C ARG A 364 -20.19 -9.15 6.86
N GLU A 365 -21.06 -8.15 6.81
CA GLU A 365 -21.66 -7.73 5.53
C GLU A 365 -20.61 -7.40 4.47
N VAL A 366 -20.91 -7.76 3.23
CA VAL A 366 -20.04 -7.53 2.07
C VAL A 366 -19.85 -6.04 1.82
N SER A 367 -20.90 -5.25 2.00
CA SER A 367 -20.88 -3.77 1.92
C SER A 367 -19.82 -3.14 2.83
N VAL A 368 -19.77 -3.56 4.10
CA VAL A 368 -18.78 -3.10 5.08
C VAL A 368 -17.37 -3.48 4.64
N ARG A 369 -17.17 -4.70 4.15
CA ARG A 369 -15.86 -5.15 3.68
C ARG A 369 -15.41 -4.41 2.41
N HIS A 370 -16.34 -4.09 1.51
CA HIS A 370 -16.05 -3.26 0.35
C HIS A 370 -15.65 -1.85 0.77
N ALA A 371 -16.39 -1.20 1.69
CA ALA A 371 -16.03 0.12 2.20
C ALA A 371 -14.61 0.17 2.81
N GLU A 372 -14.20 -0.87 3.53
CA GLU A 372 -12.83 -0.99 4.04
C GLU A 372 -11.79 -1.06 2.93
N TRP A 373 -12.05 -1.85 1.88
CA TRP A 373 -11.14 -1.95 0.75
C TRP A 373 -11.08 -0.67 -0.07
N GLU A 374 -12.22 0.00 -0.28
CA GLU A 374 -12.28 1.34 -0.89
C GLU A 374 -11.44 2.33 -0.09
N PHE A 375 -11.57 2.32 1.24
CA PHE A 375 -10.79 3.18 2.13
C PHE A 375 -9.30 2.85 2.12
N GLU A 376 -8.91 1.57 2.29
CA GLU A 376 -7.52 1.15 2.37
C GLU A 376 -6.77 1.29 1.03
N CYS A 377 -7.41 0.94 -0.09
CA CYS A 377 -6.76 0.92 -1.40
C CYS A 377 -7.02 2.19 -2.23
N ASN A 378 -7.92 3.07 -1.79
CA ASN A 378 -8.38 4.23 -2.54
C ASN A 378 -8.90 3.88 -3.95
N ARG A 379 -9.59 2.77 -4.12
CA ARG A 379 -10.17 2.37 -5.43
C ARG A 379 -11.67 2.21 -5.31
N LYS A 380 -12.42 2.70 -6.29
CA LYS A 380 -13.87 2.56 -6.31
C LYS A 380 -14.24 1.12 -6.64
N ILE A 381 -15.00 0.48 -5.76
CA ILE A 381 -15.39 -0.92 -5.91
C ILE A 381 -16.71 -1.02 -6.69
N LYS A 382 -16.70 -1.91 -7.69
CA LYS A 382 -17.86 -2.41 -8.42
C LYS A 382 -18.15 -3.83 -7.93
N SER A 383 -19.15 -3.99 -7.07
CA SER A 383 -19.57 -5.29 -6.54
C SER A 383 -20.06 -6.20 -7.67
N LEU A 384 -19.59 -7.45 -7.70
CA LEU A 384 -19.99 -8.46 -8.69
C LEU A 384 -20.75 -9.63 -8.05
N TYR A 385 -20.36 -10.03 -6.83
CA TYR A 385 -20.99 -11.13 -6.10
C TYR A 385 -20.94 -10.89 -4.59
N PRO A 386 -21.99 -11.24 -3.81
CA PRO A 386 -23.32 -11.61 -4.29
C PRO A 386 -23.99 -10.45 -5.03
N ASP A 387 -25.09 -10.73 -5.73
CA ASP A 387 -25.92 -9.67 -6.33
C ASP A 387 -26.26 -8.63 -5.25
N PRO A 388 -25.92 -7.34 -5.42
CA PRO A 388 -26.25 -6.30 -4.45
C PRO A 388 -27.74 -6.20 -4.12
N ALA A 389 -28.62 -6.62 -5.03
CA ALA A 389 -30.06 -6.64 -4.82
C ALA A 389 -30.52 -7.87 -4.02
N ALA A 390 -29.71 -8.93 -3.95
CA ALA A 390 -30.02 -10.14 -3.20
C ALA A 390 -29.49 -10.02 -1.78
N THR A 391 -30.36 -10.24 -0.78
CA THR A 391 -29.91 -10.48 0.58
C THR A 391 -29.17 -11.81 0.61
N GLY A 392 -27.84 -11.76 0.59
CA GLY A 392 -27.02 -12.97 0.60
C GLY A 392 -27.31 -13.82 1.84
N VAL A 393 -27.46 -15.12 1.65
CA VAL A 393 -27.50 -16.08 2.76
C VAL A 393 -26.07 -16.38 3.20
N PRO A 394 -25.73 -16.27 4.49
CA PRO A 394 -24.42 -16.66 4.98
C PRO A 394 -24.11 -18.13 4.63
N ILE A 395 -22.97 -18.36 3.99
CA ILE A 395 -22.50 -19.69 3.64
C ILE A 395 -21.66 -20.28 4.77
N LEU A 396 -21.73 -21.61 4.91
CA LEU A 396 -20.85 -22.36 5.80
C LEU A 396 -19.44 -22.42 5.18
N HIS A 397 -18.41 -22.27 6.02
CA HIS A 397 -17.00 -22.39 5.62
C HIS A 397 -16.56 -21.46 4.46
N PRO A 398 -16.87 -20.14 4.49
CA PRO A 398 -16.57 -19.23 3.37
C PRO A 398 -15.08 -19.15 3.03
N ARG A 399 -14.20 -19.27 4.04
CA ARG A 399 -12.74 -19.30 3.84
C ARG A 399 -12.27 -20.52 3.04
N LEU A 400 -12.87 -21.69 3.26
CA LEU A 400 -12.55 -22.89 2.49
C LEU A 400 -12.99 -22.72 1.04
N ILE A 401 -14.19 -22.18 0.83
CA ILE A 401 -14.74 -21.90 -0.50
C ILE A 401 -13.83 -20.91 -1.25
N GLU A 402 -13.44 -19.79 -0.63
CA GLU A 402 -12.48 -18.84 -1.22
C GLU A 402 -11.18 -19.56 -1.63
N SER A 403 -10.60 -20.36 -0.74
CA SER A 403 -9.34 -21.07 -1.00
C SER A 403 -9.46 -22.04 -2.19
N ILE A 404 -10.61 -22.72 -2.32
CA ILE A 404 -10.86 -23.62 -3.46
C ILE A 404 -11.11 -22.80 -4.74
N CYS A 405 -11.79 -21.64 -4.67
CA CYS A 405 -11.96 -20.76 -5.82
C CYS A 405 -10.60 -20.26 -6.35
N HIS A 406 -9.71 -19.83 -5.45
CA HIS A 406 -8.36 -19.41 -5.81
C HIS A 406 -7.57 -20.55 -6.46
N ALA A 407 -7.70 -21.77 -5.91
CA ALA A 407 -7.12 -22.98 -6.48
C ALA A 407 -7.68 -23.31 -7.87
N ASP A 408 -8.98 -23.20 -8.10
CA ASP A 408 -9.63 -23.48 -9.39
C ASP A 408 -9.27 -22.45 -10.46
N LEU A 409 -9.05 -21.20 -10.04
CA LEU A 409 -8.73 -20.06 -10.92
C LEU A 409 -7.23 -19.73 -10.97
N TRP A 410 -6.36 -20.61 -10.47
CA TRP A 410 -4.93 -20.34 -10.31
C TRP A 410 -4.23 -19.85 -11.58
N LYS A 411 -4.63 -20.37 -12.75
CA LYS A 411 -4.07 -19.99 -14.07
C LYS A 411 -4.31 -18.51 -14.41
N GLY A 412 -5.38 -17.92 -13.87
CA GLY A 412 -5.70 -16.51 -14.04
C GLY A 412 -5.25 -15.64 -12.86
N SER A 413 -4.65 -16.21 -11.81
CA SER A 413 -4.24 -15.46 -10.63
C SER A 413 -3.14 -14.45 -10.97
N VAL A 414 -3.24 -13.25 -10.41
CA VAL A 414 -2.25 -12.18 -10.54
C VAL A 414 -1.96 -11.59 -9.17
N ARG A 415 -0.70 -11.16 -8.97
CA ARG A 415 -0.29 -10.46 -7.75
C ARG A 415 -0.26 -8.97 -8.03
N VAL A 416 -0.89 -8.19 -7.18
CA VAL A 416 -1.01 -6.74 -7.33
C VAL A 416 -0.30 -6.06 -6.17
N ASP A 417 0.68 -5.21 -6.47
CA ASP A 417 1.31 -4.38 -5.45
C ASP A 417 0.55 -3.05 -5.34
N CYS A 418 -0.05 -2.81 -4.17
CA CYS A 418 -0.85 -1.62 -3.95
C CYS A 418 -0.03 -0.56 -3.21
N SER A 419 0.25 0.56 -3.89
CA SER A 419 0.93 1.73 -3.33
C SER A 419 0.14 2.37 -2.18
N ALA A 420 -1.20 2.34 -2.27
CA ALA A 420 -2.12 2.94 -1.32
C ALA A 420 -2.23 2.17 0.01
N CYS A 421 -2.59 0.89 -0.01
CA CYS A 421 -2.75 0.09 1.20
C CYS A 421 -1.43 -0.54 1.69
N GLN A 422 -0.37 -0.33 0.93
CA GLN A 422 0.96 -0.82 1.22
C GLN A 422 1.12 -2.35 1.28
N LYS A 423 0.24 -3.12 0.62
CA LYS A 423 0.21 -4.60 0.64
C LYS A 423 0.33 -5.17 -0.78
N GLU A 424 0.83 -6.39 -0.85
CA GLU A 424 0.69 -7.24 -2.03
C GLU A 424 -0.62 -8.02 -1.91
N HIS A 425 -1.54 -7.79 -2.84
CA HIS A 425 -2.78 -8.53 -2.95
C HIS A 425 -2.57 -9.75 -3.84
N VAL A 426 -2.95 -10.92 -3.32
CA VAL A 426 -2.83 -12.21 -4.03
C VAL A 426 -4.19 -12.76 -4.47
N GLU A 427 -5.26 -12.02 -4.17
CA GLU A 427 -6.63 -12.45 -4.40
C GLU A 427 -7.24 -11.91 -5.71
N TRP A 428 -6.40 -11.42 -6.63
CA TRP A 428 -6.82 -10.85 -7.92
C TRP A 428 -6.65 -11.87 -9.06
N PHE A 429 -7.56 -11.81 -10.02
CA PHE A 429 -7.61 -12.73 -11.16
C PHE A 429 -7.89 -11.96 -12.46
N LYS A 430 -7.15 -12.26 -13.52
CA LYS A 430 -7.41 -11.78 -14.88
C LYS A 430 -8.41 -12.72 -15.56
N ILE A 431 -9.69 -12.56 -15.24
CA ILE A 431 -10.82 -13.39 -15.71
C ILE A 431 -12.06 -12.51 -15.90
N SER A 432 -13.09 -13.01 -16.60
CA SER A 432 -14.37 -12.32 -16.70
C SER A 432 -15.14 -12.36 -15.36
N ALA A 433 -15.99 -11.36 -15.13
CA ALA A 433 -16.90 -11.31 -13.97
C ALA A 433 -17.77 -12.58 -13.89
N GLN A 434 -18.34 -13.02 -15.02
CA GLN A 434 -19.17 -14.23 -15.07
C GLN A 434 -18.38 -15.47 -14.64
N LYS A 435 -17.13 -15.62 -15.11
CA LYS A 435 -16.31 -16.78 -14.73
C LYS A 435 -16.04 -16.81 -13.22
N ALA A 436 -15.84 -15.64 -12.59
CA ALA A 436 -15.67 -15.54 -11.15
C ALA A 436 -16.95 -15.96 -10.41
N ILE A 437 -18.11 -15.44 -10.84
CA ILE A 437 -19.43 -15.78 -10.28
C ILE A 437 -19.69 -17.28 -10.39
N ASP A 438 -19.56 -17.87 -11.59
CA ASP A 438 -19.78 -19.30 -11.83
C ASP A 438 -18.91 -20.18 -10.93
N THR A 439 -17.64 -19.80 -10.75
CA THR A 439 -16.72 -20.53 -9.86
C THR A 439 -17.15 -20.43 -8.40
N ILE A 440 -17.54 -19.25 -7.92
CA ILE A 440 -18.02 -19.08 -6.54
C ILE A 440 -19.28 -19.89 -6.31
N GLU A 441 -20.27 -19.78 -7.18
CA GLU A 441 -21.53 -20.53 -7.08
C GLU A 441 -21.30 -22.05 -7.11
N LYS A 442 -20.46 -22.54 -8.03
CA LYS A 442 -20.08 -23.95 -8.12
C LYS A 442 -19.57 -24.48 -6.78
N TRP A 443 -18.64 -23.77 -6.14
CA TRP A 443 -18.02 -24.22 -4.89
C TRP A 443 -18.90 -23.97 -3.66
N SER A 444 -19.72 -22.92 -3.67
CA SER A 444 -20.75 -22.70 -2.64
C SER A 444 -21.80 -23.80 -2.63
N GLN A 445 -22.31 -24.19 -3.81
CA GLN A 445 -23.27 -25.30 -3.93
C GLN A 445 -22.63 -26.65 -3.56
N TRP A 446 -21.38 -26.89 -3.97
CA TRP A 446 -20.64 -28.06 -3.54
C TRP A 446 -20.52 -28.11 -2.01
N MET A 447 -20.19 -26.99 -1.36
CA MET A 447 -20.07 -26.96 0.09
C MET A 447 -21.41 -27.22 0.77
N ALA A 448 -22.51 -26.68 0.24
CA ALA A 448 -23.85 -26.93 0.79
C ALA A 448 -24.20 -28.44 0.77
N ARG A 449 -23.82 -29.18 -0.27
CA ARG A 449 -24.04 -30.64 -0.36
C ARG A 449 -23.11 -31.44 0.55
N VAL A 450 -21.83 -31.05 0.61
CA VAL A 450 -20.79 -31.80 1.32
C VAL A 450 -20.86 -31.58 2.83
N ALA A 451 -21.18 -30.35 3.28
CA ALA A 451 -21.21 -29.97 4.69
C ALA A 451 -22.25 -30.74 5.53
N CYS A 452 -23.29 -31.30 4.89
CA CYS A 452 -24.32 -32.10 5.57
C CYS A 452 -23.80 -33.43 6.14
N ARG A 453 -22.59 -33.89 5.77
CA ARG A 453 -22.05 -35.20 6.18
C ARG A 453 -21.17 -35.07 7.43
N PRO A 454 -21.36 -35.86 8.50
CA PRO A 454 -20.57 -35.74 9.74
C PRO A 454 -19.04 -35.81 9.54
N SER A 455 -18.57 -36.58 8.56
CA SER A 455 -17.15 -36.82 8.25
C SER A 455 -16.56 -35.95 7.13
N TRP A 456 -17.30 -34.97 6.61
CA TRP A 456 -16.95 -34.28 5.36
C TRP A 456 -15.54 -33.67 5.36
N LYS A 457 -15.09 -33.10 6.49
CA LYS A 457 -13.74 -32.52 6.62
C LYS A 457 -12.64 -33.55 6.42
N ASN A 458 -12.82 -34.76 6.97
CA ASN A 458 -11.86 -35.84 6.83
C ASN A 458 -11.81 -36.33 5.38
N GLU A 459 -12.96 -36.40 4.71
CA GLU A 459 -13.03 -36.80 3.31
C GLU A 459 -12.32 -35.79 2.40
N VAL A 460 -12.60 -34.48 2.56
CA VAL A 460 -11.90 -33.41 1.83
C VAL A 460 -10.39 -33.49 2.10
N LYS A 461 -9.99 -33.66 3.36
CA LYS A 461 -8.58 -33.79 3.75
C LYS A 461 -7.91 -34.99 3.09
N MET A 462 -8.59 -36.13 2.98
CA MET A 462 -8.08 -37.33 2.31
C MET A 462 -7.87 -37.09 0.81
N ARG A 463 -8.85 -36.48 0.14
CA ARG A 463 -8.73 -36.17 -1.31
C ARG A 463 -7.57 -35.22 -1.60
N VAL A 464 -7.42 -34.16 -0.78
CA VAL A 464 -6.36 -33.16 -0.96
C VAL A 464 -4.98 -33.69 -0.55
N ARG A 465 -4.89 -34.69 0.34
CA ARG A 465 -3.60 -35.35 0.70
C ARG A 465 -3.16 -36.41 -0.31
N GLY A 466 -4.11 -37.07 -0.96
CA GLY A 466 -3.84 -38.17 -1.88
C GLY A 466 -3.17 -37.75 -3.20
N THR A 467 -3.18 -36.46 -3.53
CA THR A 467 -2.67 -35.97 -4.81
C THR A 467 -1.60 -34.90 -4.60
N SER A 468 -0.61 -34.89 -5.50
CA SER A 468 0.34 -33.77 -5.64
C SER A 468 -0.06 -32.82 -6.78
N ASP A 469 -1.03 -33.24 -7.60
CA ASP A 469 -1.59 -32.47 -8.70
C ASP A 469 -2.86 -31.74 -8.27
N LEU A 470 -2.93 -30.44 -8.58
CA LEU A 470 -4.02 -29.57 -8.19
C LEU A 470 -5.31 -29.88 -8.95
N ALA A 471 -5.21 -30.17 -10.25
CA ALA A 471 -6.38 -30.46 -11.09
C ALA A 471 -7.02 -31.79 -10.65
N GLU A 472 -6.20 -32.81 -10.38
CA GLU A 472 -6.65 -34.08 -9.82
C GLU A 472 -7.33 -33.89 -8.46
N ALA A 473 -6.76 -33.07 -7.57
CA ALA A 473 -7.37 -32.77 -6.27
C ALA A 473 -8.75 -32.13 -6.43
N LEU A 474 -8.87 -31.09 -7.27
CA LEU A 474 -10.12 -30.39 -7.50
C LEU A 474 -11.17 -31.30 -8.15
N HIS A 475 -10.76 -32.14 -9.10
CA HIS A 475 -11.63 -33.17 -9.66
C HIS A 475 -12.11 -34.14 -8.58
N ALA A 476 -11.19 -34.65 -7.75
CA ALA A 476 -11.51 -35.57 -6.67
C ALA A 476 -12.44 -34.95 -5.60
N LEU A 477 -12.38 -33.64 -5.38
CA LEU A 477 -13.35 -32.92 -4.53
C LEU A 477 -14.74 -32.89 -5.16
N MET A 478 -14.84 -32.61 -6.47
CA MET A 478 -16.11 -32.60 -7.19
C MET A 478 -16.82 -33.96 -7.18
N GLN A 479 -16.06 -35.07 -7.10
CA GLN A 479 -16.59 -36.43 -7.00
C GLN A 479 -17.10 -36.82 -5.60
N LEU A 480 -17.09 -35.92 -4.62
CA LEU A 480 -17.76 -36.17 -3.34
C LEU A 480 -19.28 -36.09 -3.57
N CYS A 481 -19.90 -37.25 -3.78
CA CYS A 481 -21.34 -37.38 -4.06
C CYS A 481 -22.21 -36.72 -2.97
N PRO A 482 -23.38 -36.17 -3.34
CA PRO A 482 -24.40 -35.82 -2.36
C PRO A 482 -24.86 -37.08 -1.62
N ALA A 483 -24.87 -37.02 -0.29
CA ALA A 483 -25.79 -37.87 0.45
C ALA A 483 -27.20 -37.33 0.16
N THR A 484 -28.19 -38.21 0.01
CA THR A 484 -29.59 -37.83 0.20
C THR A 484 -29.70 -37.28 1.62
N CYS A 485 -29.79 -35.96 1.76
CA CYS A 485 -30.12 -35.33 3.03
C CYS A 485 -31.59 -35.69 3.31
N ASN A 486 -31.82 -36.69 4.16
CA ASN A 486 -33.15 -36.97 4.71
C ASN A 486 -33.55 -35.89 5.71
#